data_AF-A0A7X0G0Z8-F1
#
_entry.id   AF-A0A7X0G0Z8-F1
#
_cell.length_a   1.000
_cell.length_b   1.000
_cell.length_c   1.000
_cell.angle_alpha   90.00
_cell.angle_beta   90.00
_cell.angle_gamma   90.00
#
_symmetry.space_group_name_H-M   'P 1'
#
loop_
_entity.id
_entity.type
_entity.pdbx_description
1 polymer ?
#
loop_
_entity_poly.entity_id
_entity_poly.type
_entity_poly.pdbx_seq_one_letter_code
_entity_poly.pdbx_strand_id
1 'polypeptide(L)'
;MSGNKRIPELSNIEFTGAKSITAYSQASRSICRDLSMEFEMAADEVYGALVASQKGHPALFGVDVKMRARRVRNRLRRASEHAKGAAVEAVKFHNQFRTEFADILNPPKRKPKFDFKDEA
;
A
#
# COMPACT_ATOMS: atom_id res chain seq x y z
N MET A 1 16.50 -5.99 -24.33
CA MET A 1 15.45 -6.44 -23.39
C MET A 1 15.51 -5.54 -22.16
N SER A 2 14.59 -4.59 -22.00
CA SER A 2 14.52 -3.78 -20.78
C SER A 2 13.96 -4.65 -19.67
N GLY A 3 14.83 -5.23 -18.85
CA GLY A 3 14.40 -5.95 -17.65
C GLY A 3 13.77 -4.95 -16.69
N ASN A 4 12.47 -5.07 -16.44
CA ASN A 4 11.79 -4.24 -15.45
C ASN A 4 12.50 -4.39 -14.10
N LYS A 5 12.99 -3.28 -13.54
CA LYS A 5 13.53 -3.28 -12.17
C LYS A 5 12.37 -3.59 -11.22
N ARG A 6 12.50 -4.69 -10.45
CA ARG A 6 11.55 -5.02 -9.38
C ARG A 6 11.73 -4.04 -8.22
N ILE A 7 10.71 -3.92 -7.38
CA ILE A 7 10.76 -3.14 -6.14
C ILE A 7 11.67 -3.89 -5.15
N PRO A 8 12.88 -3.40 -4.86
CA PRO A 8 13.89 -4.16 -4.10
C PRO A 8 13.41 -4.61 -2.72
N GLU A 9 12.66 -3.75 -2.04
CA GLU A 9 12.08 -3.97 -0.72
C GLU A 9 11.12 -5.17 -0.70
N LEU A 10 10.50 -5.50 -1.83
CA LEU A 10 9.63 -6.66 -1.99
C LEU A 10 10.36 -7.85 -2.62
N SER A 11 11.19 -7.60 -3.64
CA SER A 11 11.84 -8.69 -4.38
C SER A 11 12.89 -9.43 -3.58
N ASN A 12 13.46 -8.79 -2.55
CA ASN A 12 14.45 -9.41 -1.66
C ASN A 12 13.82 -10.28 -0.57
N ILE A 13 12.49 -10.26 -0.43
CA ILE A 13 11.79 -11.09 0.55
C ILE A 13 11.43 -12.42 -0.09
N GLU A 14 12.15 -13.46 0.28
CA GLU A 14 11.81 -14.84 -0.10
C GLU A 14 10.78 -15.43 0.88
N PHE A 15 9.75 -16.09 0.35
CA PHE A 15 8.70 -16.71 1.16
C PHE A 15 9.15 -18.05 1.76
N THR A 16 9.95 -17.99 2.83
CA THR A 16 10.50 -19.17 3.53
C THR A 16 9.74 -19.55 4.79
N GLY A 17 8.75 -18.77 5.22
CA GLY A 17 7.90 -19.08 6.36
C GLY A 17 7.02 -17.94 6.83
N ALA A 18 6.27 -18.12 7.91
CA ALA A 18 5.29 -17.14 8.41
C ALA A 18 5.88 -15.73 8.61
N LYS A 19 7.14 -15.63 9.07
CA LYS A 19 7.85 -14.36 9.23
C LYS A 19 8.00 -13.59 7.91
N SER A 20 8.31 -14.27 6.81
CA SER A 20 8.43 -13.63 5.49
C SER A 20 7.09 -13.07 4.98
N ILE A 21 5.96 -13.70 5.33
CA ILE A 21 4.62 -13.19 4.99
C ILE A 21 4.33 -11.89 5.76
N THR A 22 4.64 -11.86 7.06
CA THR A 22 4.56 -10.63 7.86
C THR A 22 5.47 -9.54 7.31
N ALA A 23 6.73 -9.86 7.00
CA ALA A 23 7.69 -8.91 6.45
C ALA A 23 7.22 -8.35 5.10
N TYR A 24 6.70 -9.19 4.21
CA TYR A 24 6.19 -8.77 2.90
C TYR A 24 4.99 -7.83 3.03
N SER A 25 4.06 -8.13 3.95
CA SER A 25 2.92 -7.25 4.26
C SER A 25 3.36 -5.88 4.78
N GLN A 26 4.32 -5.85 5.72
CA GLN A 26 4.86 -4.61 6.29
C GLN A 26 5.58 -3.76 5.24
N ALA A 27 6.45 -4.38 4.44
CA ALA A 27 7.17 -3.70 3.36
C ALA A 27 6.18 -3.14 2.32
N SER A 28 5.22 -3.95 1.86
CA SER A 28 4.18 -3.53 0.90
C SER A 28 3.37 -2.35 1.42
N ARG A 29 2.97 -2.40 2.70
CA ARG A 29 2.25 -1.30 3.36
C ARG A 29 3.09 -0.03 3.41
N SER A 30 4.38 -0.11 3.74
CA SER A 30 5.28 1.04 3.79
C SER A 30 5.36 1.71 2.41
N ILE A 31 5.71 0.93 1.38
CA ILE A 31 5.84 1.42 0.01
C ILE A 31 4.56 2.11 -0.46
N CYS A 32 3.39 1.51 -0.19
CA CYS A 32 2.11 2.10 -0.60
C CYS A 32 1.79 3.41 0.16
N ARG A 33 2.21 3.54 1.43
CA ARG A 33 2.07 4.79 2.19
C ARG A 33 3.00 5.86 1.64
N ASP A 34 4.26 5.52 1.37
CA ASP A 34 5.25 6.44 0.82
C ASP A 34 4.81 6.93 -0.56
N LEU A 35 4.39 6.01 -1.43
CA LEU A 35 3.85 6.32 -2.75
C LEU A 35 2.60 7.20 -2.69
N SER A 36 1.71 6.95 -1.72
CA SER A 36 0.55 7.80 -1.48
C SER A 36 0.95 9.23 -1.16
N MET A 37 1.94 9.43 -0.29
CA MET A 37 2.43 10.76 0.11
C MET A 37 3.08 11.47 -1.08
N GLU A 38 3.95 10.78 -1.82
CA GLU A 38 4.58 11.30 -3.04
C GLU A 38 3.53 11.77 -4.07
N PHE A 39 2.51 10.96 -4.33
CA PHE A 39 1.44 11.33 -5.25
C PHE A 39 0.62 12.52 -4.76
N GLU A 40 0.41 12.66 -3.45
CA GLU A 40 -0.35 13.78 -2.87
C GLU A 40 0.44 15.09 -3.00
N MET A 41 1.73 15.07 -2.68
CA MET A 41 2.63 16.22 -2.84
C MET A 41 2.79 16.62 -4.31
N ALA A 42 3.09 15.66 -5.18
CA ALA A 42 3.26 15.89 -6.62
C ALA A 42 1.97 16.41 -7.27
N ALA A 43 0.79 16.04 -6.75
CA ALA A 43 -0.48 16.55 -7.29
C ALA A 43 -0.57 18.08 -7.12
N ASP A 44 -0.21 18.58 -5.95
CA ASP A 44 -0.25 20.01 -5.66
C ASP A 44 0.86 20.78 -6.39
N GLU A 45 2.06 20.18 -6.50
CA GLU A 45 3.15 20.74 -7.31
C GLU A 45 2.77 20.88 -8.79
N VAL A 46 2.23 19.81 -9.40
CA VAL A 46 1.78 19.82 -10.80
C VAL A 46 0.70 20.87 -11.02
N TYR A 47 -0.25 21.01 -10.09
CA TYR A 47 -1.27 22.05 -10.18
C TYR A 47 -0.65 23.45 -10.19
N GLY A 48 0.28 23.72 -9.26
CA GLY A 48 0.99 24.99 -9.18
C GLY A 48 1.76 25.29 -10.46
N ALA A 49 2.55 24.33 -10.95
CA ALA A 49 3.35 24.46 -12.16
C ALA A 49 2.49 24.74 -13.40
N LEU A 50 1.37 24.03 -13.58
CA LEU A 50 0.47 24.23 -14.72
C LEU A 50 -0.23 25.60 -14.67
N VAL A 51 -0.70 26.02 -13.50
CA VAL A 51 -1.37 27.32 -13.37
C VAL A 51 -0.39 28.48 -13.56
N ALA A 52 0.82 28.37 -13.01
CA ALA A 52 1.84 29.41 -13.12
C ALA A 52 2.34 29.56 -14.57
N SER A 53 2.60 28.45 -15.26
CA SER A 53 3.20 28.47 -16.61
C SER A 53 2.21 28.80 -17.74
N GLN A 54 0.92 28.54 -17.55
CA GLN A 54 -0.07 28.64 -18.64
C GLN A 54 -1.04 29.82 -18.52
N LYS A 55 -0.87 30.67 -17.49
CA LYS A 55 -1.72 31.86 -17.31
C LYS A 55 -1.44 32.87 -18.42
N GLY A 56 -2.49 33.23 -19.17
CA GLY A 56 -2.39 34.20 -20.27
C GLY A 56 -1.84 33.62 -21.57
N HIS A 57 -1.69 32.29 -21.68
CA HIS A 57 -1.24 31.66 -22.91
C HIS A 57 -2.24 31.91 -24.06
N PRO A 58 -1.81 32.47 -25.22
CA PRO A 58 -2.73 32.85 -26.30
C PRO A 58 -3.61 31.71 -26.81
N ALA A 59 -3.06 30.50 -26.94
CA ALA A 59 -3.81 29.30 -27.35
C ALA A 59 -4.84 28.81 -26.30
N LEU A 60 -4.83 29.36 -25.09
CA LEU A 60 -5.77 29.05 -24.01
C LEU A 60 -6.71 30.23 -23.72
N PHE A 61 -6.84 31.18 -24.66
CA PHE A 61 -7.77 32.29 -24.53
C PHE A 61 -9.21 31.78 -24.38
N GLY A 62 -9.95 32.32 -23.41
CA GLY A 62 -11.30 31.87 -23.07
C GLY A 62 -11.39 30.55 -22.29
N VAL A 63 -10.26 29.90 -21.97
CA VAL A 63 -10.22 28.63 -21.23
C VAL A 63 -9.87 28.86 -19.76
N ASP A 64 -10.62 28.23 -18.86
CA ASP A 64 -10.23 28.15 -17.44
C ASP A 64 -9.08 27.14 -17.24
N VAL A 65 -7.85 27.67 -17.26
CA VAL A 65 -6.62 26.93 -17.01
C VAL A 65 -6.62 26.26 -15.64
N LYS A 66 -7.21 26.90 -14.61
CA LYS A 66 -7.27 26.31 -13.26
C LYS A 66 -8.14 25.06 -13.26
N MET A 67 -9.26 25.07 -13.99
CA MET A 67 -10.13 23.90 -14.11
C MET A 67 -9.45 22.75 -14.86
N ARG A 68 -8.70 23.04 -15.92
CA ARG A 68 -7.90 22.00 -16.61
C ARG A 68 -6.81 21.44 -15.69
N ALA A 69 -6.05 22.28 -15.01
CA ALA A 69 -5.03 21.87 -14.05
C ALA A 69 -5.63 21.03 -12.89
N ARG A 70 -6.81 21.41 -12.38
CA ARG A 70 -7.55 20.61 -11.38
C ARG A 70 -7.87 19.20 -11.90
N ARG A 71 -8.29 19.06 -13.15
CA ARG A 71 -8.58 17.74 -13.75
C ARG A 71 -7.33 16.86 -13.79
N VAL A 72 -6.17 17.44 -14.11
CA VAL A 72 -4.87 16.74 -14.10
C VAL A 72 -4.49 16.33 -12.68
N ARG A 73 -4.45 17.29 -11.74
CA ARG A 73 -4.20 17.03 -10.31
C ARG A 73 -5.07 15.92 -9.74
N ASN A 74 -6.37 15.96 -10.03
CA ASN A 74 -7.33 15.00 -9.48
C ASN A 74 -7.12 13.57 -9.98
N ARG A 75 -6.38 13.34 -11.08
CA ARG A 75 -5.95 11.99 -11.47
C ARG A 75 -4.86 11.48 -10.52
N LEU A 76 -3.89 12.33 -10.19
CA LEU A 76 -2.81 11.94 -9.27
C LEU A 76 -3.30 11.79 -7.82
N ARG A 77 -4.22 12.64 -7.37
CA ARG A 77 -4.91 12.44 -6.08
C ARG A 77 -5.65 11.10 -6.02
N ARG A 78 -6.30 10.67 -7.10
CA ARG A 78 -6.92 9.34 -7.16
C ARG A 78 -5.89 8.21 -7.10
N ALA A 79 -4.73 8.38 -7.74
CA ALA A 79 -3.64 7.42 -7.63
C ALA A 79 -3.13 7.32 -6.17
N SER A 80 -3.04 8.44 -5.45
CA SER A 80 -2.76 8.45 -4.01
C SER A 80 -3.78 7.65 -3.21
N GLU A 81 -5.09 7.86 -3.44
CA GLU A 81 -6.14 7.08 -2.79
C GLU A 81 -6.08 5.58 -3.11
N HIS A 82 -5.74 5.21 -4.35
CA HIS A 82 -5.50 3.81 -4.71
C HIS A 82 -4.30 3.21 -3.99
N ALA A 83 -3.22 3.98 -3.82
CA ALA A 83 -2.06 3.54 -3.03
C ALA A 83 -2.44 3.37 -1.55
N LYS A 84 -3.23 4.28 -0.96
CA LYS A 84 -3.80 4.11 0.40
C LYS A 84 -4.63 2.83 0.51
N GLY A 85 -5.48 2.56 -0.47
CA GLY A 85 -6.27 1.33 -0.57
C GLY A 85 -5.39 0.06 -0.64
N ALA A 86 -4.36 0.07 -1.47
CA ALA A 86 -3.40 -1.02 -1.56
C ALA A 86 -2.66 -1.27 -0.23
N ALA A 87 -2.33 -0.20 0.52
CA ALA A 87 -1.74 -0.33 1.85
C ALA A 87 -2.68 -1.03 2.86
N VAL A 88 -3.99 -0.80 2.74
CA VAL A 88 -5.01 -1.49 3.57
C VAL A 88 -5.08 -2.97 3.19
N GLU A 89 -5.13 -3.29 1.90
CA GLU A 89 -5.17 -4.67 1.44
C GLU A 89 -3.89 -5.44 1.82
N ALA A 90 -2.72 -4.80 1.85
CA ALA A 90 -1.49 -5.41 2.37
C ALA A 90 -1.62 -5.87 3.84
N VAL A 91 -2.35 -5.13 4.68
CA VAL A 91 -2.62 -5.52 6.07
C VAL A 91 -3.66 -6.65 6.12
N LYS A 92 -4.74 -6.55 5.34
CA LYS A 92 -5.76 -7.59 5.28
C LYS A 92 -5.21 -8.92 4.79
N PHE A 93 -4.30 -8.90 3.81
CA PHE A 93 -3.55 -10.06 3.35
C PHE A 93 -2.87 -10.80 4.52
N HIS A 94 -2.13 -10.10 5.37
CA HIS A 94 -1.48 -10.72 6.53
C HIS A 94 -2.49 -11.23 7.56
N ASN A 95 -3.56 -10.48 7.81
CA ASN A 95 -4.62 -10.92 8.72
C ASN A 95 -5.32 -12.18 8.21
N GLN A 96 -5.63 -12.24 6.91
CA GLN A 96 -6.23 -13.41 6.28
C GLN A 96 -5.30 -14.63 6.41
N PHE A 97 -4.00 -14.45 6.12
CA PHE A 97 -3.02 -15.51 6.35
C PHE A 97 -3.06 -16.04 7.79
N ARG A 98 -3.12 -15.16 8.79
CA ARG A 98 -3.19 -15.59 10.19
C ARG A 98 -4.48 -16.33 10.54
N THR A 99 -5.60 -15.94 9.93
CA THR A 99 -6.90 -16.58 10.13
C THR A 99 -6.93 -17.97 9.49
N GLU A 100 -6.58 -18.07 8.20
CA GLU A 100 -6.65 -19.32 7.43
C GLU A 100 -5.66 -20.38 7.93
N PHE A 101 -4.53 -19.96 8.48
CA PHE A 101 -3.49 -20.87 8.97
C PHE A 101 -3.39 -20.88 10.50
N ALA A 102 -4.43 -20.44 11.22
CA ALA A 102 -4.43 -20.31 12.67
C ALA A 102 -4.10 -21.63 13.38
N ASP A 103 -4.61 -22.77 12.89
CA ASP A 103 -4.40 -24.10 13.49
C ASP A 103 -2.94 -24.55 13.41
N ILE A 104 -2.23 -24.14 12.36
CA ILE A 104 -0.81 -24.45 12.16
C ILE A 104 0.05 -23.46 12.95
N LEU A 105 -0.35 -22.18 13.00
CA LEU A 105 0.37 -21.13 13.71
C LEU A 105 0.26 -21.24 15.23
N ASN A 106 -0.91 -21.66 15.72
CA ASN A 106 -1.24 -21.82 17.13
C ASN A 106 -1.91 -23.19 17.34
N PRO A 107 -1.12 -24.28 17.35
CA PRO A 107 -1.69 -25.61 17.52
C PRO A 107 -2.49 -25.66 18.83
N PRO A 108 -3.67 -26.30 18.83
CA PRO A 108 -4.51 -26.37 20.02
C PRO A 108 -3.71 -27.00 21.17
N LYS A 109 -3.66 -26.30 22.30
CA LYS A 109 -3.02 -26.83 23.51
C LYS A 109 -3.69 -28.17 23.85
N ARG A 110 -2.90 -29.22 24.04
CA ARG A 110 -3.43 -30.51 24.51
C ARG A 110 -4.19 -30.26 25.80
N LYS A 111 -5.48 -30.65 25.83
CA LYS A 111 -6.27 -30.62 27.06
C LYS A 111 -5.55 -31.47 28.11
N PRO A 112 -5.40 -30.99 29.36
CA PRO A 112 -4.80 -31.79 30.41
C PRO A 112 -5.56 -33.11 30.54
N LYS A 113 -4.82 -34.22 30.62
CA LYS A 113 -5.41 -35.54 30.83
C LYS A 113 -5.97 -35.55 32.25
N PHE A 114 -7.24 -35.93 32.40
CA PHE A 114 -7.86 -36.08 33.72
C PHE A 114 -7.02 -37.07 34.54
N ASP A 115 -6.43 -36.59 35.63
CA ASP A 115 -5.58 -37.40 36.49
C ASP A 115 -6.43 -37.99 37.62
N PHE A 116 -6.66 -39.30 37.54
CA PHE A 116 -7.36 -40.05 38.59
C PHE A 116 -6.52 -40.24 39.86
N LYS A 117 -5.28 -39.74 39.91
CA LYS A 117 -4.37 -39.86 41.05
C LYS A 117 -4.16 -38.56 41.83
N ASP A 118 -4.89 -37.50 41.52
CA ASP A 118 -4.82 -36.18 42.17
C ASP A 118 -5.63 -36.12 43.50
N GLU A 119 -5.70 -37.23 44.24
CA GLU A 119 -6.40 -37.34 45.54
C GLU A 119 -5.45 -37.61 46.72
N ALA A 120 -4.14 -37.38 46.58
CA ALA A 120 -3.15 -37.68 47.63
C ALA A 120 -2.60 -36.43 48.35
#